data_AF-A0A9E0G4K3-F1
#
_entry.id   AF-A0A9E0G4K3-F1
#
_cell.length_a   1.000
_cell.length_b   1.000
_cell.length_c   1.000
_cell.angle_alpha   90.00
_cell.angle_beta   90.00
_cell.angle_gamma   90.00
#
_symmetry.space_group_name_H-M   'P 1'
#
loop_
_entity.id
_entity.type
_entity.pdbx_description
1 polymer ?
#
loop_
_entity_poly.entity_id
_entity_poly.type
_entity_poly.pdbx_seq_one_letter_code
_entity_poly.pdbx_strand_id
1 'polypeptide(L)'
;MKRVLTKVFTLILVLPIRIYQYIISPLLPAACRHIPTCSEYAAHALKLHGPLKGGKLAANRILRCNPWGTSGVDPVPKFLIKKIKINTSIFTKQRFKTCNVLKHNPRVIVLALVVSVVSFLASCASPENGKTTKPTVLVSIAPYKYFVEQIASDLADIMILIPPGTNHHDYDPSPRQLQALTKAKLLFINGGLPLEQNLVPSLRQNQPELKIINLSEGINLIYDDDANNHNHHGHNYDPHIWLSFNNGLIIAKNVMTALLEMFPEHQERITANYNTLKAKINEAIELNNVEMANLKCRQFVIFHPALSYYARDYNLEQISIEHEGKEPTPSQLKKIIDIARKTGVQVVFIQKEFDASNARLVAESINGKIVQIDPLAEEWLDNLKAIASLINYPNP
;
A
#
# COMPACT_ATOMS: atom_id res chain seq x y z
N MET A 1 -24.60 -32.00 7.19
CA MET A 1 -24.63 -32.46 5.78
C MET A 1 -24.42 -31.34 4.76
N LYS A 2 -25.28 -30.30 4.68
CA LYS A 2 -25.17 -29.22 3.65
C LYS A 2 -23.80 -28.50 3.59
N ARG A 3 -23.21 -28.13 4.73
CA ARG A 3 -21.89 -27.44 4.76
C ARG A 3 -20.72 -28.31 4.26
N VAL A 4 -20.74 -29.61 4.57
CA VAL A 4 -19.72 -30.56 4.10
C VAL A 4 -19.86 -30.77 2.60
N LEU A 5 -21.10 -30.95 2.13
CA LEU A 5 -21.42 -31.08 0.71
C LEU A 5 -20.97 -29.84 -0.08
N THR A 6 -21.24 -28.63 0.41
CA THR A 6 -20.76 -27.38 -0.22
C THR A 6 -19.23 -27.33 -0.31
N LYS A 7 -18.49 -27.74 0.73
CA LYS A 7 -17.02 -27.76 0.71
C LYS A 7 -16.47 -28.77 -0.31
N VAL A 8 -17.08 -29.96 -0.39
CA VAL A 8 -16.70 -30.99 -1.37
C VAL A 8 -16.94 -30.49 -2.79
N PHE A 9 -18.12 -29.92 -3.08
CA PHE A 9 -18.39 -29.33 -4.40
C PHE A 9 -17.48 -28.15 -4.74
N THR A 10 -17.17 -27.27 -3.78
CA THR A 10 -16.20 -26.19 -4.00
C THR A 10 -14.84 -26.76 -4.36
N LEU A 11 -14.37 -27.80 -3.66
CA LEU A 11 -13.07 -28.42 -3.93
C LEU A 11 -13.03 -29.03 -5.35
N ILE A 12 -14.08 -29.76 -5.74
CA ILE A 12 -14.22 -30.35 -7.08
C ILE A 12 -14.14 -29.27 -8.17
N LEU A 13 -14.75 -28.09 -7.95
CA LEU A 13 -14.73 -26.99 -8.92
C LEU A 13 -13.41 -26.20 -8.94
N VAL A 14 -12.72 -26.10 -7.80
CA VAL A 14 -11.44 -25.36 -7.70
C VAL A 14 -10.27 -26.18 -8.24
N LEU A 15 -10.30 -27.51 -8.11
CA LEU A 15 -9.23 -28.40 -8.57
C LEU A 15 -8.85 -28.19 -10.05
N PRO A 16 -9.77 -28.22 -11.04
CA PRO A 16 -9.42 -27.99 -12.43
C PRO A 16 -8.89 -26.57 -12.70
N ILE A 17 -9.36 -25.57 -11.96
CA ILE A 17 -8.85 -24.19 -12.06
C ILE A 17 -7.39 -24.14 -11.61
N ARG A 18 -7.03 -24.85 -10.53
CA ARG A 18 -5.65 -24.93 -10.04
C ARG A 18 -4.76 -25.69 -11.02
N ILE A 19 -5.25 -26.79 -11.59
CA ILE A 19 -4.54 -27.52 -12.65
C ILE A 19 -4.25 -26.60 -13.84
N TYR A 20 -5.25 -25.84 -14.31
CA TYR A 20 -5.05 -24.84 -15.36
C TYR A 20 -3.99 -23.79 -14.97
N GLN A 21 -4.04 -23.26 -13.74
CA GLN A 21 -3.08 -22.26 -13.26
C GLN A 21 -1.63 -22.78 -13.19
N TYR A 22 -1.42 -24.04 -12.82
CA TYR A 22 -0.07 -24.59 -12.67
C TYR A 22 0.50 -25.18 -13.97
N ILE A 23 -0.36 -25.72 -14.85
CA ILE A 23 0.10 -26.47 -16.02
C ILE A 23 -0.04 -25.66 -17.31
N ILE A 24 -1.17 -24.96 -17.50
CA ILE A 24 -1.50 -24.33 -18.79
C ILE A 24 -1.17 -22.83 -18.76
N SER A 25 -1.53 -22.13 -17.69
CA SER A 25 -1.34 -20.69 -17.57
C SER A 25 0.11 -20.22 -17.76
N PRO A 26 1.16 -20.94 -17.29
CA PRO A 26 2.54 -20.52 -17.52
C PRO A 26 2.99 -20.62 -18.98
N LEU A 27 2.28 -21.40 -19.81
CA LEU A 27 2.58 -21.59 -21.23
C LEU A 27 1.88 -20.55 -22.13
N LEU A 28 1.03 -19.71 -21.57
CA LEU A 28 0.27 -18.70 -22.28
C LEU A 28 0.82 -17.29 -21.98
N PRO A 29 0.79 -16.36 -22.96
CA PRO A 29 1.24 -15.00 -22.72
C PRO A 29 0.36 -14.29 -21.68
N ALA A 30 0.98 -13.45 -20.85
CA ALA A 30 0.30 -12.68 -19.81
C ALA A 30 -0.55 -11.55 -20.43
N ALA A 31 -1.78 -11.87 -20.84
CA ALA A 31 -2.73 -10.96 -21.49
C ALA A 31 -4.00 -10.71 -20.65
N CYS A 32 -3.89 -10.73 -19.32
CA CYS A 32 -5.05 -10.53 -18.46
C CYS A 32 -5.48 -9.05 -18.42
N ARG A 33 -6.72 -8.79 -18.81
CA ARG A 33 -7.37 -7.46 -18.74
C ARG A 33 -7.67 -7.00 -17.31
N HIS A 34 -7.54 -7.92 -16.36
CA HIS A 34 -8.18 -7.88 -15.05
C HIS A 34 -7.23 -8.42 -13.99
N ILE A 35 -7.14 -7.74 -12.85
CA ILE A 35 -6.29 -8.13 -11.73
C ILE A 35 -7.19 -8.34 -10.48
N PRO A 36 -7.15 -9.51 -9.82
CA PRO A 36 -6.42 -10.73 -10.20
C PRO A 36 -6.98 -11.36 -11.49
N THR A 37 -6.22 -12.31 -12.07
CA THR A 37 -6.59 -13.02 -13.30
C THR A 37 -7.96 -13.72 -13.17
N CYS A 38 -8.64 -13.99 -14.29
CA CYS A 38 -9.95 -14.63 -14.25
C CYS A 38 -9.95 -16.00 -13.54
N SER A 39 -8.86 -16.78 -13.66
CA SER A 39 -8.70 -18.06 -12.96
C SER A 39 -8.55 -17.86 -11.45
N GLU A 40 -7.76 -16.89 -11.00
CA GLU A 40 -7.59 -16.62 -9.58
C GLU A 40 -8.84 -16.00 -8.95
N TYR A 41 -9.51 -15.08 -9.67
CA TYR A 41 -10.83 -14.57 -9.27
C TYR A 41 -11.84 -15.70 -9.12
N ALA A 42 -11.91 -16.64 -10.06
CA ALA A 42 -12.83 -17.76 -10.01
C ALA A 42 -12.56 -18.69 -8.82
N ALA A 43 -11.28 -19.03 -8.58
CA ALA A 43 -10.89 -19.84 -7.43
C ALA A 43 -11.23 -19.16 -6.10
N HIS A 44 -10.95 -17.86 -5.98
CA HIS A 44 -11.27 -17.08 -4.79
C HIS A 44 -12.78 -16.94 -4.57
N ALA A 45 -13.56 -16.68 -5.64
CA ALA A 45 -15.01 -16.55 -5.56
C ALA A 45 -15.70 -17.85 -5.11
N LEU A 46 -15.23 -19.00 -5.61
CA LEU A 46 -15.74 -20.32 -5.22
C LEU A 46 -15.42 -20.65 -3.75
N LYS A 47 -14.22 -20.29 -3.27
CA LYS A 47 -13.83 -20.48 -1.87
C LYS A 47 -14.63 -19.59 -0.91
N LEU A 48 -14.83 -18.33 -1.30
CA LEU A 48 -15.45 -17.32 -0.44
C LEU A 48 -16.99 -17.42 -0.41
N HIS A 49 -17.62 -17.65 -1.56
CA HIS A 49 -19.09 -17.60 -1.70
C HIS A 49 -19.75 -18.96 -2.01
N GLY A 50 -18.95 -20.02 -2.14
CA GLY A 50 -19.41 -21.36 -2.50
C GLY A 50 -19.77 -21.51 -3.99
N PRO A 51 -20.20 -22.71 -4.42
CA PRO A 51 -20.36 -23.06 -5.83
C PRO A 51 -21.34 -22.18 -6.60
N LEU A 52 -22.50 -21.87 -6.01
CA LEU A 52 -23.58 -21.15 -6.69
C LEU A 52 -23.28 -19.66 -6.83
N LYS A 53 -23.04 -18.97 -5.71
CA LYS A 53 -22.79 -17.53 -5.69
C LYS A 53 -21.40 -17.20 -6.25
N GLY A 54 -20.38 -17.97 -5.87
CA GLY A 54 -19.04 -17.86 -6.41
C GLY A 54 -18.98 -18.16 -7.91
N GLY A 55 -19.68 -19.19 -8.36
CA GLY A 55 -19.82 -19.51 -9.79
C GLY A 55 -20.48 -18.39 -10.59
N LYS A 56 -21.55 -17.76 -10.06
CA LYS A 56 -22.18 -16.60 -10.71
C LYS A 56 -21.23 -15.41 -10.84
N LEU A 57 -20.42 -15.13 -9.82
CA LEU A 57 -19.42 -14.06 -9.86
C LEU A 57 -18.33 -14.38 -10.89
N ALA A 58 -17.82 -15.61 -10.91
CA ALA A 58 -16.82 -16.06 -11.86
C ALA A 58 -17.33 -15.98 -13.31
N ALA A 59 -18.56 -16.42 -13.57
CA ALA A 59 -19.17 -16.32 -14.90
C ALA A 59 -19.33 -14.86 -15.36
N ASN A 60 -19.83 -13.97 -14.48
CA ASN A 60 -19.95 -12.55 -14.78
C ASN A 60 -18.58 -11.88 -15.00
N ARG A 61 -17.53 -12.37 -14.35
CA ARG A 61 -16.16 -11.93 -14.58
C ARG A 61 -15.67 -12.32 -15.96
N ILE A 62 -15.83 -13.59 -16.36
CA ILE A 62 -15.42 -14.09 -17.67
C ILE A 62 -16.17 -13.36 -18.79
N LEU A 63 -17.48 -13.14 -18.66
CA LEU A 63 -18.27 -12.40 -19.64
C LEU A 63 -17.77 -10.96 -19.87
N ARG A 64 -17.22 -10.32 -18.83
CA ARG A 64 -16.61 -8.98 -18.92
C ARG A 64 -15.16 -9.00 -19.39
N CYS A 65 -14.53 -10.17 -19.49
CA CYS A 65 -13.13 -10.33 -19.91
C CYS A 65 -13.03 -10.48 -21.44
N ASN A 66 -13.52 -9.47 -22.17
CA ASN A 66 -13.42 -9.38 -23.63
C ASN A 66 -13.00 -7.95 -24.04
N PRO A 67 -12.61 -7.71 -25.32
CA PRO A 67 -12.12 -6.41 -25.78
C PRO A 67 -13.05 -5.21 -25.50
N TRP A 68 -14.37 -5.43 -25.50
CA TRP A 68 -15.40 -4.43 -25.22
C TRP A 68 -15.92 -4.46 -23.77
N GLY A 69 -15.33 -5.29 -22.92
CA GLY A 69 -15.66 -5.39 -21.50
C GLY A 69 -14.78 -4.50 -20.61
N THR A 70 -15.02 -4.55 -19.30
CA THR A 70 -14.30 -3.76 -18.31
C THR A 70 -12.85 -4.22 -18.16
N SER A 71 -11.98 -3.41 -17.57
CA SER A 71 -10.56 -3.73 -17.28
C SER A 71 -10.10 -3.18 -15.93
N GLY A 72 -8.94 -3.63 -15.44
CA GLY A 72 -8.33 -3.13 -14.20
C GLY A 72 -8.56 -4.02 -12.96
N VAL A 73 -8.39 -3.42 -11.79
CA VAL A 73 -8.47 -4.11 -10.48
C VAL A 73 -9.94 -4.38 -10.12
N ASP A 74 -10.32 -5.64 -9.97
CA ASP A 74 -11.68 -6.05 -9.56
C ASP A 74 -11.56 -7.35 -8.74
N PRO A 75 -11.30 -7.22 -7.42
CA PRO A 75 -11.19 -8.34 -6.50
C PRO A 75 -12.57 -8.90 -6.16
N VAL A 76 -12.61 -10.15 -5.69
CA VAL A 76 -13.85 -10.78 -5.25
C VAL A 76 -14.42 -10.00 -4.05
N PRO A 77 -15.68 -9.53 -4.09
CA PRO A 77 -16.27 -8.77 -2.99
C PRO A 77 -16.39 -9.64 -1.74
N LYS A 78 -15.98 -9.12 -0.57
CA LYS A 78 -16.04 -9.86 0.72
C LYS A 78 -17.47 -10.12 1.19
N PHE A 79 -18.38 -9.21 0.90
CA PHE A 79 -19.79 -9.31 1.27
C PHE A 79 -20.68 -9.17 0.04
N LEU A 80 -21.66 -10.07 -0.10
CA LEU A 80 -22.68 -9.95 -1.14
C LEU A 80 -23.89 -9.24 -0.56
N ILE A 81 -23.99 -7.93 -0.80
CA ILE A 81 -25.17 -7.14 -0.45
C ILE A 81 -26.34 -7.69 -1.26
N LYS A 82 -27.35 -8.26 -0.58
CA LYS A 82 -28.63 -8.57 -1.19
C LYS A 82 -29.20 -7.24 -1.66
N LYS A 83 -29.50 -7.08 -2.97
CA LYS A 83 -30.16 -5.88 -3.50
C LYS A 83 -31.25 -5.45 -2.50
N ILE A 84 -31.06 -4.31 -1.85
CA ILE A 84 -32.10 -3.69 -1.05
C ILE A 84 -33.18 -3.34 -2.07
N LYS A 85 -34.33 -4.03 -2.01
CA LYS A 85 -35.53 -3.55 -2.68
C LYS A 85 -35.90 -2.27 -1.92
N ILE A 86 -35.43 -1.14 -2.42
CA ILE A 86 -35.98 0.16 -2.01
C ILE A 86 -37.45 0.08 -2.41
N ASN A 87 -38.32 -0.04 -1.43
CA ASN A 87 -39.75 0.00 -1.66
C ASN A 87 -40.07 1.45 -2.05
N THR A 88 -40.21 1.70 -3.35
CA THR A 88 -40.52 3.02 -3.92
C THR A 88 -41.95 3.48 -3.61
N SER A 89 -42.56 2.99 -2.53
CA SER A 89 -43.90 3.38 -2.07
C SER A 89 -43.92 4.70 -1.29
N ILE A 90 -42.77 5.37 -1.11
CA ILE A 90 -42.68 6.64 -0.36
C ILE A 90 -42.55 7.87 -1.28
N PHE A 91 -42.38 7.69 -2.60
CA PHE A 91 -42.34 8.80 -3.57
C PHE A 91 -43.63 9.03 -4.37
N THR A 92 -44.75 8.43 -3.97
CA THR A 92 -46.04 8.59 -4.66
C THR A 92 -47.09 9.27 -3.78
N LYS A 93 -46.87 10.54 -3.44
CA LYS A 93 -47.97 11.45 -3.09
C LYS A 93 -47.59 12.94 -3.18
N GLN A 94 -47.20 13.38 -4.38
CA GLN A 94 -47.53 14.74 -4.80
C GLN A 94 -48.01 14.69 -6.24
N ARG A 95 -49.34 14.72 -6.36
CA ARG A 95 -50.08 14.80 -7.61
C ARG A 95 -49.88 16.22 -8.15
N PHE A 96 -48.85 16.44 -8.95
CA PHE A 96 -48.80 17.64 -9.78
C PHE A 96 -49.98 17.56 -10.76
N LYS A 97 -50.90 18.54 -10.67
CA LYS A 97 -51.92 18.76 -11.70
C LYS A 97 -51.19 18.98 -13.01
N THR A 98 -51.29 18.03 -13.93
CA THR A 98 -50.81 18.19 -15.30
C THR A 98 -51.58 19.34 -15.94
N CYS A 99 -50.92 20.47 -16.13
CA CYS A 99 -51.39 21.50 -17.04
C CYS A 99 -51.13 20.99 -18.45
N ASN A 100 -52.20 20.78 -19.20
CA ASN A 100 -52.21 20.22 -20.54
C ASN A 100 -51.79 21.32 -21.54
N VAL A 101 -50.49 21.57 -21.71
CA VAL A 101 -49.97 22.68 -22.54
C VAL A 101 -49.39 22.23 -23.90
N LEU A 102 -49.22 20.94 -24.15
CA LEU A 102 -48.72 20.47 -25.46
C LEU A 102 -49.86 19.93 -26.32
N LYS A 103 -50.78 20.83 -26.69
CA LYS A 103 -51.61 20.64 -27.88
C LYS A 103 -50.79 21.09 -29.09
N HIS A 104 -50.72 20.19 -30.07
CA HIS A 104 -49.89 20.20 -31.26
C HIS A 104 -49.64 21.57 -31.92
N ASN A 105 -48.36 21.91 -32.04
CA ASN A 105 -47.91 22.94 -32.98
C ASN A 105 -46.68 22.40 -33.73
N PRO A 106 -46.79 22.05 -35.04
CA PRO A 106 -45.72 21.34 -35.77
C PRO A 106 -44.42 22.14 -35.85
N ARG A 107 -44.47 23.46 -35.65
CA ARG A 107 -43.30 24.35 -35.58
C ARG A 107 -42.43 24.13 -34.32
N VAL A 108 -43.02 23.71 -33.20
CA VAL A 108 -42.28 23.45 -31.94
C VAL A 108 -41.53 22.12 -32.00
N ILE A 109 -42.08 21.13 -32.71
CA ILE A 109 -41.44 19.83 -32.94
C ILE A 109 -40.25 19.99 -33.89
N VAL A 110 -40.39 20.80 -34.95
CA VAL A 110 -39.29 21.12 -35.87
C VAL A 110 -38.19 21.92 -35.17
N LEU A 111 -38.54 22.89 -34.31
CA LEU A 111 -37.54 23.63 -33.54
C LEU A 111 -36.78 22.73 -32.54
N ALA A 112 -37.47 21.81 -31.87
CA ALA A 112 -36.86 20.83 -30.97
C ALA A 112 -35.94 19.84 -31.73
N LEU A 113 -36.31 19.42 -32.94
CA LEU A 113 -35.48 18.58 -33.79
C LEU A 113 -34.25 19.33 -34.32
N VAL A 114 -34.39 20.60 -34.70
CA VAL A 114 -33.25 21.42 -35.15
C VAL A 114 -32.29 21.69 -33.99
N VAL A 115 -32.78 21.99 -32.79
CA VAL A 115 -31.94 22.13 -31.59
C VAL A 115 -31.23 20.80 -31.25
N SER A 116 -31.93 19.67 -31.35
CA SER A 116 -31.32 18.35 -31.16
C SER A 116 -30.23 18.04 -32.19
N VAL A 117 -30.41 18.43 -33.46
CA VAL A 117 -29.41 18.20 -34.52
C VAL A 117 -28.21 19.14 -34.36
N VAL A 118 -28.41 20.40 -33.94
CA VAL A 118 -27.33 21.34 -33.63
C VAL A 118 -26.51 20.87 -32.42
N SER A 119 -27.14 20.28 -31.40
CA SER A 119 -26.43 19.65 -30.28
C SER A 119 -25.63 18.40 -30.68
N PHE A 120 -26.09 17.64 -31.68
CA PHE A 120 -25.33 16.50 -32.22
C PHE A 120 -24.12 16.95 -33.06
N LEU A 121 -24.22 18.06 -33.80
CA LEU A 121 -23.11 18.59 -34.59
C LEU A 121 -22.04 19.29 -33.75
N ALA A 122 -22.40 19.87 -32.60
CA ALA A 122 -21.44 20.43 -31.65
C ALA A 122 -20.62 19.36 -30.90
N SER A 123 -21.06 18.09 -30.90
CA SER A 123 -20.34 16.97 -30.26
C SER A 123 -19.26 16.34 -31.14
N CYS A 124 -19.13 16.76 -32.40
CA CYS A 124 -18.12 16.24 -33.34
C CYS A 124 -16.88 17.15 -33.46
N ALA A 125 -16.84 18.27 -32.73
CA ALA A 125 -15.68 19.14 -32.62
C ALA A 125 -15.15 19.15 -31.18
N SER A 126 -15.00 17.97 -30.56
CA SER A 126 -14.03 17.85 -29.48
C SER A 126 -12.65 17.78 -30.11
N PRO A 127 -11.72 18.69 -29.76
CA PRO A 127 -10.31 18.42 -30.05
C PRO A 127 -10.02 17.06 -29.42
N GLU A 128 -9.22 16.22 -30.10
CA GLU A 128 -8.58 15.10 -29.41
C GLU A 128 -7.93 15.69 -28.15
N ASN A 129 -8.52 15.43 -26.99
CA ASN A 129 -7.84 15.64 -25.72
C ASN A 129 -6.63 14.73 -25.80
N GLY A 130 -5.49 15.28 -26.22
CA GLY A 130 -4.21 14.64 -26.08
C GLY A 130 -4.16 14.14 -24.66
N LYS A 131 -4.02 12.82 -24.48
CA LYS A 131 -3.74 12.25 -23.18
C LYS A 131 -2.49 12.96 -22.70
N THR A 132 -2.65 13.94 -21.82
CA THR A 132 -1.55 14.57 -21.10
C THR A 132 -0.92 13.43 -20.32
N THR A 133 0.21 12.93 -20.82
CA THR A 133 0.99 11.91 -20.14
C THR A 133 1.39 12.49 -18.80
N LYS A 134 0.91 11.89 -17.71
CA LYS A 134 1.25 12.35 -16.36
C LYS A 134 2.76 12.28 -16.18
N PRO A 135 3.38 13.29 -15.56
CA PRO A 135 4.80 13.21 -15.25
C PRO A 135 5.07 12.04 -14.31
N THR A 136 6.21 11.39 -14.50
CA THR A 136 6.67 10.31 -13.62
C THR A 136 7.37 10.89 -12.40
N VAL A 137 6.94 10.46 -11.22
CA VAL A 137 7.58 10.71 -9.92
C VAL A 137 8.14 9.39 -9.40
N LEU A 138 9.38 9.40 -8.93
CA LEU A 138 10.02 8.22 -8.38
C LEU A 138 10.11 8.30 -6.87
N VAL A 139 10.00 7.14 -6.24
CA VAL A 139 10.23 6.96 -4.81
C VAL A 139 11.20 5.79 -4.59
N SER A 140 12.11 5.91 -3.63
CA SER A 140 13.08 4.85 -3.38
C SER A 140 12.44 3.56 -2.84
N ILE A 141 11.50 3.67 -1.90
CA ILE A 141 10.81 2.55 -1.25
C ILE A 141 9.28 2.69 -1.31
N ALA A 142 8.59 1.55 -1.20
CA ALA A 142 7.13 1.48 -1.30
C ALA A 142 6.35 2.33 -0.28
N PRO A 143 6.74 2.49 1.00
CA PRO A 143 6.03 3.37 1.92
C PRO A 143 5.94 4.82 1.46
N TYR A 144 6.95 5.33 0.74
CA TYR A 144 6.94 6.69 0.21
C TYR A 144 5.93 6.89 -0.91
N LYS A 145 5.61 5.84 -1.67
CA LYS A 145 4.53 5.90 -2.67
C LYS A 145 3.22 6.30 -2.02
N TYR A 146 2.89 5.77 -0.84
CA TYR A 146 1.67 6.15 -0.13
C TYR A 146 1.60 7.64 0.18
N PHE A 147 2.68 8.25 0.70
CA PHE A 147 2.70 9.69 0.96
C PHE A 147 2.49 10.50 -0.32
N VAL A 148 3.18 10.14 -1.40
CA VAL A 148 3.04 10.82 -2.69
C VAL A 148 1.65 10.62 -3.27
N GLU A 149 1.08 9.41 -3.24
CA GLU A 149 -0.28 9.14 -3.74
C GLU A 149 -1.36 9.86 -2.95
N GLN A 150 -1.25 9.88 -1.62
CA GLN A 150 -2.22 10.58 -0.78
C GLN A 150 -2.22 12.10 -1.04
N ILE A 151 -1.07 12.68 -1.41
CA ILE A 151 -0.92 14.13 -1.61
C ILE A 151 -1.12 14.53 -3.09
N ALA A 152 -0.41 13.88 -4.02
CA ALA A 152 -0.48 14.14 -5.46
C ALA A 152 -1.77 13.58 -6.10
N SER A 153 -2.38 12.56 -5.49
CA SER A 153 -3.60 11.94 -6.00
C SER A 153 -3.41 11.41 -7.44
N ASP A 154 -4.00 12.05 -8.46
CA ASP A 154 -3.87 11.62 -9.85
C ASP A 154 -2.95 12.52 -10.70
N LEU A 155 -2.18 13.42 -10.09
CA LEU A 155 -1.31 14.38 -10.79
C LEU A 155 -0.04 13.77 -11.39
N ALA A 156 0.40 12.61 -10.89
CA ALA A 156 1.64 11.96 -11.33
C ALA A 156 1.47 10.43 -11.41
N ASP A 157 2.25 9.82 -12.30
CA ASP A 157 2.47 8.37 -12.28
C ASP A 157 3.64 8.07 -11.34
N ILE A 158 3.40 7.27 -10.30
CA ILE A 158 4.40 7.03 -9.26
C ILE A 158 5.03 5.66 -9.45
N MET A 159 6.36 5.62 -9.53
CA MET A 159 7.13 4.39 -9.68
C MET A 159 8.07 4.18 -8.50
N ILE A 160 8.15 2.93 -8.03
CA ILE A 160 8.98 2.52 -6.89
C ILE A 160 10.30 1.94 -7.42
N LEU A 161 11.43 2.35 -6.85
CA LEU A 161 12.73 1.80 -7.18
C LEU A 161 12.99 0.45 -6.52
N ILE A 162 12.76 0.31 -5.21
CA ILE A 162 12.86 -0.94 -4.46
C ILE A 162 11.47 -1.55 -4.29
N PRO A 163 11.09 -2.60 -5.05
CA PRO A 163 9.75 -3.18 -5.00
C PRO A 163 9.42 -3.78 -3.62
N PRO A 164 8.13 -3.89 -3.26
CA PRO A 164 7.72 -4.60 -2.05
C PRO A 164 8.22 -6.05 -2.02
N GLY A 165 8.68 -6.51 -0.85
CA GLY A 165 9.15 -7.89 -0.63
C GLY A 165 10.59 -8.17 -1.09
N THR A 166 11.34 -7.17 -1.53
CA THR A 166 12.80 -7.30 -1.74
C THR A 166 13.57 -6.77 -0.54
N ASN A 167 14.71 -7.41 -0.21
CA ASN A 167 15.63 -6.86 0.77
C ASN A 167 16.25 -5.57 0.22
N HIS A 168 16.00 -4.45 0.89
CA HIS A 168 16.45 -3.13 0.46
C HIS A 168 17.95 -2.90 0.69
N HIS A 169 18.62 -3.73 1.49
CA HIS A 169 20.06 -3.64 1.71
C HIS A 169 20.88 -4.12 0.50
N ASP A 170 20.35 -5.07 -0.28
CA ASP A 170 21.07 -5.74 -1.37
C ASP A 170 20.46 -5.47 -2.76
N TYR A 171 19.52 -4.53 -2.86
CA TYR A 171 18.77 -4.30 -4.09
C TYR A 171 19.58 -3.58 -5.18
N ASP A 172 19.53 -4.08 -6.41
CA ASP A 172 20.08 -3.44 -7.61
C ASP A 172 18.97 -3.17 -8.66
N PRO A 173 18.78 -1.93 -9.14
CA PRO A 173 17.72 -1.60 -10.09
C PRO A 173 17.88 -2.24 -11.46
N SER A 174 16.77 -2.67 -12.05
CA SER A 174 16.76 -3.19 -13.43
C SER A 174 17.04 -2.09 -14.47
N PRO A 175 17.56 -2.42 -15.67
CA PRO A 175 17.76 -1.46 -16.76
C PRO A 175 16.50 -0.66 -17.14
N ARG A 176 15.31 -1.28 -16.99
CA ARG A 176 14.02 -0.60 -17.23
C ARG A 176 13.75 0.51 -16.21
N GLN A 177 14.08 0.29 -14.94
CA GLN A 177 13.96 1.31 -13.90
C GLN A 177 15.00 2.42 -14.10
N LEU A 178 16.22 2.07 -14.51
CA LEU A 178 17.23 3.05 -14.90
C LEU A 178 16.78 3.91 -16.09
N GLN A 179 16.09 3.32 -17.07
CA GLN A 179 15.49 4.08 -18.15
C GLN A 179 14.35 4.98 -17.67
N ALA A 180 13.53 4.54 -16.71
CA ALA A 180 12.48 5.38 -16.14
C ALA A 180 13.06 6.58 -15.38
N LEU A 181 14.20 6.42 -14.70
CA LEU A 181 14.94 7.53 -14.06
C LEU A 181 15.24 8.66 -15.05
N THR A 182 15.63 8.34 -16.29
CA THR A 182 15.94 9.38 -17.31
C THR A 182 14.77 10.28 -17.69
N LYS A 183 13.52 9.88 -17.39
CA LYS A 183 12.30 10.64 -17.73
C LYS A 183 11.64 11.26 -16.51
N ALA A 184 12.11 10.92 -15.31
CA ALA A 184 11.52 11.42 -14.08
C ALA A 184 11.98 12.86 -13.84
N LYS A 185 11.07 13.68 -13.29
CA LYS A 185 11.38 15.06 -12.89
C LYS A 185 11.68 15.18 -11.40
N LEU A 186 11.21 14.22 -10.62
CA LEU A 186 11.26 14.22 -9.16
C LEU A 186 11.56 12.82 -8.64
N LEU A 187 12.52 12.71 -7.74
CA LEU A 187 12.88 11.50 -7.02
C LEU A 187 12.87 11.78 -5.52
N PHE A 188 12.04 11.06 -4.77
CA PHE A 188 12.05 11.07 -3.32
C PHE A 188 12.92 9.93 -2.78
N ILE A 189 13.88 10.28 -1.92
CA ILE A 189 14.82 9.34 -1.29
C ILE A 189 14.69 9.38 0.23
N ASN A 190 15.16 8.32 0.89
CA ASN A 190 15.30 8.23 2.35
C ASN A 190 16.48 9.07 2.85
N GLY A 191 17.56 9.11 2.07
CA GLY A 191 18.86 9.71 2.40
C GLY A 191 19.82 8.74 3.07
N GLY A 192 19.32 7.62 3.59
CA GLY A 192 20.07 6.65 4.39
C GLY A 192 19.97 5.21 3.87
N LEU A 193 19.49 4.95 2.65
CA LEU A 193 19.46 3.55 2.14
C LEU A 193 20.75 3.22 1.35
N PRO A 194 21.30 1.99 1.45
CA PRO A 194 22.51 1.60 0.72
C PRO A 194 22.42 1.84 -0.80
N LEU A 195 21.28 1.50 -1.42
CA LEU A 195 21.02 1.78 -2.84
C LEU A 195 21.25 3.26 -3.19
N GLU A 196 20.77 4.17 -2.34
CA GLU A 196 20.80 5.59 -2.60
C GLU A 196 22.22 6.15 -2.57
N GLN A 197 23.11 5.58 -1.76
CA GLN A 197 24.52 6.02 -1.69
C GLN A 197 25.25 5.85 -3.02
N ASN A 198 24.96 4.76 -3.73
CA ASN A 198 25.58 4.48 -5.02
C ASN A 198 24.84 5.19 -6.16
N LEU A 199 23.51 5.22 -6.08
CA LEU A 199 22.66 5.72 -7.15
C LEU A 199 22.64 7.26 -7.21
N VAL A 200 22.50 7.95 -6.08
CA VAL A 200 22.30 9.41 -6.03
C VAL A 200 23.49 10.20 -6.58
N PRO A 201 24.76 9.89 -6.26
CA PRO A 201 25.90 10.59 -6.85
C PRO A 201 25.92 10.48 -8.38
N SER A 202 25.68 9.28 -8.91
CA SER A 202 25.62 9.03 -10.35
C SER A 202 24.47 9.80 -11.02
N LEU A 203 23.29 9.83 -10.39
CA LEU A 203 22.14 10.59 -10.89
C LEU A 203 22.42 12.09 -10.90
N ARG A 204 23.01 12.64 -9.84
CA ARG A 204 23.38 14.07 -9.79
C ARG A 204 24.35 14.46 -10.90
N GLN A 205 25.28 13.57 -11.25
CA GLN A 205 26.25 13.80 -12.32
C GLN A 205 25.61 13.70 -13.71
N ASN A 206 24.76 12.70 -13.93
CA ASN A 206 24.27 12.34 -15.27
C ASN A 206 22.87 12.87 -15.60
N GLN A 207 22.11 13.34 -14.59
CA GLN A 207 20.74 13.85 -14.71
C GLN A 207 20.54 15.12 -13.85
N PRO A 208 21.20 16.24 -14.18
CA PRO A 208 21.17 17.46 -13.36
C PRO A 208 19.77 18.10 -13.27
N GLU A 209 18.85 17.79 -14.19
CA GLU A 209 17.47 18.26 -14.16
C GLU A 209 16.57 17.45 -13.21
N LEU A 210 16.99 16.26 -12.77
CA LEU A 210 16.24 15.45 -11.82
C LEU A 210 16.32 16.10 -10.43
N LYS A 211 15.18 16.55 -9.92
CA LYS A 211 15.11 17.04 -8.55
C LYS A 211 15.08 15.87 -7.58
N ILE A 212 16.09 15.76 -6.72
CA ILE A 212 16.19 14.72 -5.70
C ILE A 212 15.84 15.34 -4.34
N ILE A 213 14.79 14.82 -3.70
CA ILE A 213 14.28 15.29 -2.41
C ILE A 213 14.61 14.27 -1.33
N ASN A 214 15.36 14.70 -0.32
CA ASN A 214 15.66 13.86 0.84
C ASN A 214 14.55 13.96 1.89
N LEU A 215 13.83 12.86 2.11
CA LEU A 215 12.70 12.80 3.04
C LEU A 215 13.12 12.76 4.51
N SER A 216 14.40 12.51 4.82
CA SER A 216 14.95 12.62 6.19
C SER A 216 15.16 14.05 6.66
N GLU A 217 15.08 15.06 5.79
CA GLU A 217 15.28 16.45 6.17
C GLU A 217 14.28 16.89 7.25
N GLY A 218 14.81 17.38 8.38
CA GLY A 218 14.02 17.80 9.53
C GLY A 218 13.65 16.68 10.51
N ILE A 219 14.00 15.42 10.23
CA ILE A 219 13.87 14.32 11.19
C ILE A 219 15.06 14.35 12.16
N ASN A 220 14.79 14.19 13.45
CA ASN A 220 15.84 13.92 14.43
C ASN A 220 16.33 12.48 14.20
N LEU A 221 17.51 12.30 13.59
CA LEU A 221 18.03 10.99 13.22
C LEU A 221 18.61 10.26 14.43
N ILE A 222 18.47 8.93 14.46
CA ILE A 222 19.12 8.08 15.46
C ILE A 222 20.47 7.67 14.89
N TYR A 223 21.55 8.21 15.46
CA TYR A 223 22.91 7.87 15.10
C TYR A 223 23.37 6.63 15.88
N ASP A 224 24.31 5.88 15.32
CA ASP A 224 24.94 4.78 16.05
C ASP A 224 25.80 5.36 17.18
N ASP A 225 25.41 5.12 18.44
CA ASP A 225 26.05 5.68 19.64
C ASP A 225 27.40 5.03 20.01
N ASP A 226 27.98 4.20 19.13
CA ASP A 226 29.11 3.35 19.51
C ASP A 226 30.37 3.67 18.69
N ALA A 227 31.30 4.38 19.32
CA ALA A 227 32.66 4.60 18.80
C ALA A 227 33.50 3.29 18.66
N ASN A 228 32.93 2.14 19.05
CA ASN A 228 33.57 0.82 19.01
C ASN A 228 32.75 -0.28 18.31
N ASN A 229 31.63 0.04 17.66
CA ASN A 229 30.80 -0.97 17.01
C ASN A 229 30.69 -0.68 15.51
N HIS A 230 31.17 -1.61 14.69
CA HIS A 230 31.40 -1.38 13.28
C HIS A 230 30.16 -1.78 12.45
N ASN A 231 29.50 -0.75 11.93
CA ASN A 231 28.85 -0.73 10.62
C ASN A 231 27.48 -1.43 10.48
N HIS A 232 26.42 -0.63 10.63
CA HIS A 232 25.24 -0.77 9.78
C HIS A 232 25.56 -0.23 8.38
N HIS A 233 25.93 -1.11 7.46
CA HIS A 233 26.00 -0.92 6.00
C HIS A 233 25.95 0.54 5.48
N GLY A 234 27.00 1.31 5.76
CA GLY A 234 27.33 2.57 5.09
C GLY A 234 26.76 3.86 5.66
N HIS A 235 25.88 3.87 6.67
CA HIS A 235 25.23 5.10 7.14
C HIS A 235 25.65 5.47 8.56
N ASN A 236 25.74 6.77 8.85
CA ASN A 236 25.99 7.25 10.20
C ASN A 236 24.74 7.14 11.12
N TYR A 237 23.60 6.66 10.60
CA TYR A 237 22.32 6.66 11.31
C TYR A 237 21.37 5.54 10.82
N ASP A 238 20.42 5.16 11.67
CA ASP A 238 19.36 4.20 11.37
C ASP A 238 18.45 4.71 10.23
N PRO A 239 18.35 3.98 9.10
CA PRO A 239 17.61 4.47 7.94
C PRO A 239 16.09 4.27 8.02
N HIS A 240 15.55 3.58 9.03
CA HIS A 240 14.14 3.19 9.12
C HIS A 240 13.20 4.33 9.56
N ILE A 241 13.46 5.55 9.08
CA ILE A 241 12.79 6.79 9.52
C ILE A 241 11.29 6.76 9.30
N TRP A 242 10.79 6.00 8.32
CA TRP A 242 9.36 5.92 8.01
C TRP A 242 8.59 5.11 9.05
N LEU A 243 9.24 4.31 9.89
CA LEU A 243 8.59 3.54 10.95
C LEU A 243 8.41 4.39 12.21
N SER A 244 7.78 5.55 12.06
CA SER A 244 7.33 6.45 13.12
C SER A 244 6.20 7.32 12.58
N PHE A 245 5.11 7.44 13.36
CA PHE A 245 4.01 8.33 12.98
C PHE A 245 4.43 9.80 12.96
N ASN A 246 5.27 10.23 13.92
CA ASN A 246 5.77 11.61 13.99
C ASN A 246 6.67 11.94 12.82
N ASN A 247 7.58 11.03 12.46
CA ASN A 247 8.39 11.17 11.25
C ASN A 247 7.52 11.17 9.99
N GLY A 248 6.43 10.40 9.96
CA GLY A 248 5.42 10.42 8.90
C GLY A 248 4.83 11.81 8.64
N LEU A 249 4.64 12.65 9.67
CA LEU A 249 4.22 14.04 9.50
C LEU A 249 5.28 14.88 8.78
N ILE A 250 6.56 14.68 9.09
CA ILE A 250 7.68 15.39 8.49
C ILE A 250 7.85 14.95 7.03
N ILE A 251 7.81 13.64 6.77
CA ILE A 251 7.84 13.06 5.42
C ILE A 251 6.69 13.62 4.57
N ALA A 252 5.46 13.61 5.09
CA ALA A 252 4.29 14.16 4.39
C ALA A 252 4.47 15.64 4.05
N LYS A 253 5.06 16.43 4.95
CA LYS A 253 5.35 17.86 4.72
C LYS A 253 6.40 18.04 3.62
N ASN A 254 7.48 17.26 3.64
CA ASN A 254 8.55 17.32 2.63
C ASN A 254 8.02 16.93 1.24
N VAL A 255 7.18 15.89 1.18
CA VAL A 255 6.47 15.50 -0.06
C VAL A 255 5.56 16.62 -0.56
N MET A 256 4.73 17.20 0.31
CA MET A 256 3.85 18.32 -0.05
C MET A 256 4.65 19.50 -0.62
N THR A 257 5.72 19.92 0.06
CA THR A 257 6.55 21.05 -0.40
C THR A 257 7.10 20.81 -1.81
N ALA A 258 7.66 19.64 -2.07
CA ALA A 258 8.19 19.30 -3.38
C ALA A 258 7.10 19.23 -4.47
N LEU A 259 5.91 18.73 -4.13
CA LEU A 259 4.78 18.68 -5.06
C LEU A 259 4.20 20.07 -5.37
N LEU A 260 4.18 20.99 -4.41
CA LEU A 260 3.74 22.38 -4.64
C LEU A 260 4.66 23.12 -5.61
N GLU A 261 5.96 22.82 -5.58
CA GLU A 261 6.92 23.37 -6.54
C GLU A 261 6.77 22.75 -7.93
N MET A 262 6.46 21.45 -8.00
CA MET A 262 6.28 20.73 -9.26
C MET A 262 4.95 21.04 -9.96
N PHE A 263 3.89 21.30 -9.19
CA PHE A 263 2.52 21.52 -9.66
C PHE A 263 1.91 22.81 -9.05
N PRO A 264 2.47 24.00 -9.36
CA PRO A 264 2.01 25.27 -8.80
C PRO A 264 0.55 25.62 -9.15
N GLU A 265 0.00 25.07 -10.23
CA GLU A 265 -1.40 25.21 -10.62
C GLU A 265 -2.37 24.39 -9.74
N HIS A 266 -1.85 23.46 -8.94
CA HIS A 266 -2.64 22.53 -8.11
C HIS A 266 -2.47 22.75 -6.60
N GLN A 267 -2.00 23.94 -6.18
CA GLN A 267 -1.70 24.26 -4.78
C GLN A 267 -2.85 23.95 -3.81
N GLU A 268 -4.06 24.43 -4.09
CA GLU A 268 -5.22 24.24 -3.21
C GLU A 268 -5.51 22.75 -2.98
N ARG A 269 -5.48 21.95 -4.05
CA ARG A 269 -5.71 20.51 -4.00
C ARG A 269 -4.62 19.79 -3.22
N ILE A 270 -3.36 20.08 -3.49
CA ILE A 270 -2.20 19.48 -2.80
C ILE A 270 -2.25 19.79 -1.31
N THR A 271 -2.53 21.04 -0.94
CA THR A 271 -2.66 21.46 0.46
C THR A 271 -3.85 20.78 1.15
N ALA A 272 -5.01 20.68 0.49
CA ALA A 272 -6.18 19.99 1.05
C ALA A 272 -5.92 18.49 1.28
N ASN A 273 -5.26 17.83 0.33
CA ASN A 273 -4.88 16.42 0.41
C ASN A 273 -3.86 16.19 1.55
N TYR A 274 -2.82 17.02 1.63
CA TYR A 274 -1.85 16.98 2.72
C TYR A 274 -2.53 17.16 4.09
N ASN A 275 -3.43 18.14 4.24
CA ASN A 275 -4.15 18.37 5.49
C ASN A 275 -5.02 17.16 5.88
N THR A 276 -5.63 16.50 4.90
CA THR A 276 -6.39 15.26 5.12
C THR A 276 -5.48 14.14 5.61
N LEU A 277 -4.33 13.93 4.98
CA LEU A 277 -3.36 12.92 5.42
C LEU A 277 -2.83 13.24 6.82
N LYS A 278 -2.43 14.50 7.06
CA LYS A 278 -1.96 14.98 8.36
C LYS A 278 -2.98 14.71 9.47
N ALA A 279 -4.27 14.95 9.22
CA ALA A 279 -5.33 14.66 10.18
C ALA A 279 -5.43 13.16 10.51
N LYS A 280 -5.34 12.28 9.51
CA LYS A 280 -5.33 10.82 9.72
C LYS A 280 -4.12 10.33 10.51
N ILE A 281 -2.94 10.94 10.28
CA ILE A 281 -1.71 10.62 11.03
C ILE A 281 -1.84 11.09 12.47
N ASN A 282 -2.32 12.31 12.70
CA ASN A 282 -2.56 12.82 14.05
C ASN A 282 -3.56 11.95 14.82
N GLU A 283 -4.65 11.53 14.19
CA GLU A 283 -5.60 10.59 14.79
C GLU A 283 -4.91 9.27 15.19
N ALA A 284 -4.04 8.74 14.34
CA ALA A 284 -3.27 7.54 14.66
C ALA A 284 -2.31 7.75 15.84
N ILE A 285 -1.65 8.91 15.92
CA ILE A 285 -0.78 9.29 17.04
C ILE A 285 -1.56 9.33 18.35
N GLU A 286 -2.73 9.98 18.37
CA GLU A 286 -3.56 10.08 19.57
C GLU A 286 -4.04 8.71 20.05
N LEU A 287 -4.53 7.86 19.14
CA LEU A 287 -4.94 6.50 19.47
C LEU A 287 -3.75 5.68 20.00
N ASN A 288 -2.60 5.78 19.34
CA ASN A 288 -1.39 5.06 19.77
C ASN A 288 -0.89 5.54 21.13
N ASN A 289 -0.94 6.85 21.43
CA ASN A 289 -0.59 7.39 22.74
C ASN A 289 -1.44 6.78 23.87
N VAL A 290 -2.76 6.65 23.65
CA VAL A 290 -3.67 6.02 24.62
C VAL A 290 -3.34 4.55 24.84
N GLU A 291 -3.02 3.82 23.78
CA GLU A 291 -2.61 2.41 23.87
C GLU A 291 -1.27 2.25 24.60
N MET A 292 -0.28 3.06 24.24
CA MET A 292 1.09 2.98 24.79
C MET A 292 1.17 3.44 26.25
N ALA A 293 0.24 4.30 26.71
CA ALA A 293 0.18 4.74 28.11
C ALA A 293 -0.07 3.58 29.10
N ASN A 294 -0.76 2.52 28.64
CA ASN A 294 -1.18 1.40 29.48
C ASN A 294 -0.32 0.14 29.33
N LEU A 295 0.82 0.23 28.62
CA LEU A 295 1.71 -0.91 28.42
C LEU A 295 2.39 -1.35 29.71
N LYS A 296 2.24 -2.64 30.03
CA LYS A 296 2.92 -3.29 31.17
C LYS A 296 4.38 -3.62 30.85
N CYS A 297 4.65 -4.06 29.63
CA CYS A 297 5.99 -4.34 29.13
C CYS A 297 6.33 -3.30 28.07
N ARG A 298 7.43 -2.58 28.28
CA ARG A 298 7.96 -1.59 27.32
C ARG A 298 9.10 -2.14 26.47
N GLN A 299 9.25 -3.46 26.42
CA GLN A 299 10.29 -4.11 25.65
C GLN A 299 9.68 -5.07 24.64
N PHE A 300 10.30 -5.18 23.47
CA PHE A 300 9.95 -6.19 22.49
C PHE A 300 11.20 -6.76 21.82
N VAL A 301 11.13 -8.00 21.38
CA VAL A 301 12.20 -8.63 20.60
C VAL A 301 11.84 -8.54 19.13
N ILE A 302 12.81 -8.19 18.28
CA ILE A 302 12.68 -8.15 16.83
C ILE A 302 13.89 -8.81 16.18
N PHE A 303 13.72 -9.42 15.01
CA PHE A 303 14.85 -9.99 14.28
C PHE A 303 15.85 -8.92 13.85
N HIS A 304 15.47 -8.05 12.90
CA HIS A 304 16.26 -6.91 12.44
C HIS A 304 15.80 -5.60 13.10
N PRO A 305 16.69 -4.67 13.51
CA PRO A 305 16.35 -3.50 14.32
C PRO A 305 15.62 -2.37 13.55
N ALA A 306 14.51 -2.65 12.87
CA ALA A 306 13.79 -1.68 12.03
C ALA A 306 12.88 -0.69 12.79
N LEU A 307 12.53 -0.94 14.05
CA LEU A 307 11.50 -0.16 14.77
C LEU A 307 12.10 0.86 15.75
N SER A 308 13.37 1.26 15.60
CA SER A 308 14.05 2.14 16.55
C SER A 308 13.38 3.51 16.69
N TYR A 309 12.91 4.11 15.59
CA TYR A 309 12.17 5.38 15.64
C TYR A 309 10.82 5.26 16.34
N TYR A 310 10.08 4.18 16.08
CA TYR A 310 8.84 3.88 16.80
C TYR A 310 9.13 3.70 18.30
N ALA A 311 10.17 2.94 18.64
CA ALA A 311 10.56 2.66 20.00
C ALA A 311 10.94 3.94 20.76
N ARG A 312 11.74 4.81 20.14
CA ARG A 312 12.09 6.13 20.68
C ARG A 312 10.86 6.98 20.96
N ASP A 313 9.94 7.07 20.00
CA ASP A 313 8.78 7.97 20.08
C ASP A 313 7.77 7.55 21.17
N TYR A 314 7.71 6.27 21.50
CA TYR A 314 6.75 5.72 22.48
C TYR A 314 7.39 5.18 23.76
N ASN A 315 8.67 5.48 23.98
CA ASN A 315 9.46 5.04 25.14
C ASN A 315 9.40 3.51 25.32
N LEU A 316 9.82 2.81 24.27
CA LEU A 316 9.99 1.37 24.23
C LEU A 316 11.47 1.03 24.04
N GLU A 317 11.86 -0.17 24.43
CA GLU A 317 13.19 -0.74 24.23
C GLU A 317 13.10 -1.89 23.23
N GLN A 318 13.83 -1.75 22.13
CA GLN A 318 13.94 -2.76 21.08
C GLN A 318 15.11 -3.68 21.39
N ILE A 319 14.86 -5.00 21.40
CA ILE A 319 15.90 -6.03 21.55
C ILE A 319 16.06 -6.74 20.19
N SER A 320 17.17 -6.47 19.50
CA SER A 320 17.48 -7.10 18.21
C SER A 320 18.02 -8.53 18.38
N ILE A 321 17.61 -9.45 17.51
CA ILE A 321 18.18 -10.80 17.43
C ILE A 321 19.42 -10.80 16.55
N GLU A 322 19.34 -10.20 15.38
CA GLU A 322 20.51 -10.05 14.53
C GLU A 322 21.49 -9.04 15.15
N HIS A 323 22.75 -9.14 14.75
CA HIS A 323 23.77 -8.16 15.07
C HIS A 323 24.53 -7.80 13.79
N GLU A 324 24.55 -6.52 13.42
CA GLU A 324 25.24 -6.03 12.21
C GLU A 324 24.82 -6.74 10.90
N GLY A 325 23.52 -7.03 10.72
CA GLY A 325 23.04 -7.77 9.54
C GLY A 325 23.48 -9.24 9.48
N LYS A 326 24.03 -9.79 10.57
CA LYS A 326 24.46 -11.18 10.69
C LYS A 326 23.60 -11.94 11.69
N GLU A 327 23.50 -13.24 11.44
CA GLU A 327 22.89 -14.18 12.38
C GLU A 327 23.60 -14.16 13.74
N PRO A 328 22.87 -14.27 14.86
CA PRO A 328 23.46 -14.26 16.19
C PRO A 328 24.31 -15.51 16.45
N THR A 329 25.37 -15.34 17.22
CA THR A 329 26.08 -16.48 17.85
C THR A 329 25.21 -17.15 18.91
N PRO A 330 25.46 -18.43 19.27
CA PRO A 330 24.72 -19.09 20.35
C PRO A 330 24.76 -18.36 21.69
N SER A 331 25.88 -17.67 22.00
CA SER A 331 26.02 -16.87 23.22
C SER A 331 25.14 -15.61 23.20
N GLN A 332 25.11 -14.90 22.07
CA GLN A 332 24.23 -13.75 21.87
C GLN A 332 22.76 -14.16 21.95
N LEU A 333 22.41 -15.26 21.28
CA LEU A 333 21.05 -15.81 21.30
C LEU A 333 20.60 -16.17 22.72
N LYS A 334 21.47 -16.83 23.50
CA LYS A 334 21.21 -17.10 24.91
C LYS A 334 20.99 -15.83 25.71
N LYS A 335 21.81 -14.79 25.51
CA LYS A 335 21.66 -13.49 26.18
C LYS A 335 20.30 -12.85 25.86
N ILE A 336 19.86 -12.89 24.61
CA ILE A 336 18.55 -12.39 24.18
C ILE A 336 17.42 -13.16 24.88
N ILE A 337 17.49 -14.50 24.92
CA ILE A 337 16.50 -15.34 25.61
C ILE A 337 16.46 -15.03 27.10
N ASP A 338 17.61 -14.88 27.75
CA ASP A 338 17.71 -14.57 29.18
C ASP A 338 17.10 -13.19 29.49
N ILE A 339 17.34 -12.17 28.64
CA ILE A 339 16.72 -10.85 28.76
C ILE A 339 15.21 -10.96 28.58
N ALA A 340 14.74 -11.58 27.48
CA ALA A 340 13.33 -11.69 27.15
C ALA A 340 12.52 -12.43 28.23
N ARG A 341 13.09 -13.48 28.84
CA ARG A 341 12.48 -14.18 29.99
C ARG A 341 12.39 -13.28 31.22
N LYS A 342 13.46 -12.55 31.54
CA LYS A 342 13.51 -11.66 32.71
C LYS A 342 12.49 -10.54 32.62
N THR A 343 12.24 -10.05 31.41
CA THR A 343 11.41 -8.86 31.16
C THR A 343 9.98 -9.20 30.76
N GLY A 344 9.67 -10.50 30.63
CA GLY A 344 8.33 -11.00 30.35
C GLY A 344 7.86 -10.69 28.92
N VAL A 345 8.79 -10.55 27.97
CA VAL A 345 8.46 -10.38 26.56
C VAL A 345 7.75 -11.64 26.06
N GLN A 346 6.65 -11.46 25.34
CA GLN A 346 5.86 -12.57 24.80
C GLN A 346 5.75 -12.54 23.28
N VAL A 347 6.28 -11.51 22.63
CA VAL A 347 6.20 -11.32 21.18
C VAL A 347 7.60 -11.14 20.61
N VAL A 348 7.88 -11.92 19.56
CA VAL A 348 9.10 -11.83 18.77
C VAL A 348 8.70 -11.43 17.34
N PHE A 349 9.10 -10.23 16.93
CA PHE A 349 8.85 -9.73 15.59
C PHE A 349 9.86 -10.25 14.58
N ILE A 350 9.40 -10.54 13.37
CA ILE A 350 10.25 -10.85 12.24
C ILE A 350 9.71 -10.18 10.97
N GLN A 351 10.59 -9.62 10.15
CA GLN A 351 10.22 -9.04 8.87
C GLN A 351 9.97 -10.14 7.81
N LYS A 352 9.22 -9.83 6.74
CA LYS A 352 8.89 -10.84 5.71
C LYS A 352 10.10 -11.32 4.92
N GLU A 353 11.18 -10.55 4.95
CA GLU A 353 12.39 -10.72 4.15
C GLU A 353 13.41 -11.69 4.78
N PHE A 354 13.27 -12.05 6.07
CA PHE A 354 14.25 -12.85 6.80
C PHE A 354 13.79 -14.29 7.11
N ASP A 355 14.77 -15.17 7.35
CA ASP A 355 14.51 -16.54 7.79
C ASP A 355 14.03 -16.58 9.25
N ALA A 356 12.98 -17.36 9.49
CA ALA A 356 12.30 -17.39 10.78
C ALA A 356 12.92 -18.32 11.82
N SER A 357 14.02 -19.03 11.53
CA SER A 357 14.53 -20.09 12.40
C SER A 357 14.97 -19.54 13.77
N ASN A 358 15.78 -18.48 13.79
CA ASN A 358 16.27 -17.90 15.04
C ASN A 358 15.18 -17.17 15.82
N ALA A 359 14.30 -16.42 15.14
CA ALA A 359 13.14 -15.80 15.77
C ALA A 359 12.18 -16.84 16.40
N ARG A 360 11.98 -17.98 15.73
CA ARG A 360 11.18 -19.09 16.25
C ARG A 360 11.82 -19.73 17.48
N LEU A 361 13.14 -19.96 17.44
CA LEU A 361 13.87 -20.51 18.58
C LEU A 361 13.77 -19.61 19.82
N VAL A 362 13.88 -18.28 19.65
CA VAL A 362 13.67 -17.34 20.76
C VAL A 362 12.22 -17.42 21.28
N ALA A 363 11.24 -17.38 20.38
CA ALA A 363 9.81 -17.43 20.75
C ALA A 363 9.47 -18.72 21.52
N GLU A 364 9.92 -19.88 21.04
CA GLU A 364 9.72 -21.17 21.73
C GLU A 364 10.40 -21.18 23.11
N SER A 365 11.61 -20.63 23.22
CA SER A 365 12.37 -20.59 24.47
C SER A 365 11.74 -19.72 25.55
N ILE A 366 10.92 -18.73 25.16
CA ILE A 366 10.21 -17.83 26.10
C ILE A 366 8.72 -18.15 26.22
N ASN A 367 8.25 -19.24 25.59
CA ASN A 367 6.83 -19.56 25.46
C ASN A 367 5.99 -18.39 24.89
N GLY A 368 6.62 -17.64 23.97
CA GLY A 368 6.05 -16.49 23.28
C GLY A 368 5.51 -16.84 21.89
N LYS A 369 5.12 -15.80 21.14
CA LYS A 369 4.63 -15.92 19.77
C LYS A 369 5.55 -15.18 18.81
N ILE A 370 5.79 -15.80 17.66
CA ILE A 370 6.40 -15.13 16.52
C ILE A 370 5.32 -14.35 15.76
N VAL A 371 5.64 -13.11 15.40
CA VAL A 371 4.75 -12.22 14.66
C VAL A 371 5.50 -11.68 13.44
N GLN A 372 4.94 -11.90 12.27
CA GLN A 372 5.53 -11.42 11.02
C GLN A 372 5.01 -10.00 10.72
N ILE A 373 5.92 -9.08 10.42
CA ILE A 373 5.63 -7.68 10.06
C ILE A 373 6.19 -7.36 8.67
N ASP A 374 5.67 -6.30 8.05
CA ASP A 374 6.10 -5.84 6.73
C ASP A 374 6.53 -4.36 6.82
N PRO A 375 7.80 -4.08 7.09
CA PRO A 375 8.28 -2.69 7.21
C PRO A 375 8.13 -1.89 5.91
N LEU A 376 8.08 -2.55 4.76
CA LEU A 376 8.04 -1.95 3.43
C LEU A 376 6.64 -1.95 2.82
N ALA A 377 5.59 -2.21 3.60
CA ALA A 377 4.22 -2.21 3.10
C ALA A 377 3.85 -0.85 2.48
N GLU A 378 3.23 -0.89 1.30
CA GLU A 378 2.78 0.31 0.59
C GLU A 378 1.74 1.10 1.40
N GLU A 379 0.72 0.42 1.97
CA GLU A 379 -0.31 1.03 2.84
C GLU A 379 0.27 1.39 4.22
N TRP A 380 1.16 2.38 4.23
CA TRP A 380 2.03 2.73 5.35
C TRP A 380 1.27 2.95 6.67
N LEU A 381 0.18 3.73 6.63
CA LEU A 381 -0.54 4.12 7.85
C LEU A 381 -1.24 2.91 8.49
N ASP A 382 -1.92 2.10 7.70
CA ASP A 382 -2.61 0.90 8.19
C ASP A 382 -1.62 -0.16 8.65
N ASN A 383 -0.49 -0.29 7.96
CA ASN A 383 0.58 -1.19 8.36
C ASN A 383 1.23 -0.78 9.68
N LEU A 384 1.57 0.50 9.86
CA LEU A 384 2.18 0.97 11.10
C LEU A 384 1.19 0.87 12.28
N LYS A 385 -0.10 1.12 12.06
CA LYS A 385 -1.16 0.83 13.05
C LYS A 385 -1.24 -0.65 13.40
N ALA A 386 -1.12 -1.55 12.41
CA ALA A 386 -1.12 -2.98 12.66
C ALA A 386 0.12 -3.40 13.49
N ILE A 387 1.31 -2.93 13.14
CA ILE A 387 2.55 -3.18 13.91
C ILE A 387 2.40 -2.67 15.34
N ALA A 388 1.92 -1.45 15.52
CA ALA A 388 1.65 -0.86 16.83
C ALA A 388 0.72 -1.73 17.69
N SER A 389 -0.40 -2.19 17.12
CA SER A 389 -1.36 -3.05 17.82
C SER A 389 -0.76 -4.40 18.25
N LEU A 390 0.22 -4.90 17.48
CA LEU A 390 0.92 -6.16 17.78
C LEU A 390 1.95 -5.98 18.91
N ILE A 391 2.56 -4.79 19.03
CA ILE A 391 3.43 -4.46 20.18
C ILE A 391 2.63 -4.46 21.48
N ASN A 392 1.34 -4.13 21.39
CA ASN A 392 0.38 -4.16 22.49
C ASN A 392 -0.10 -5.58 22.87
N TYR A 393 0.43 -6.64 22.23
CA TYR A 393 0.02 -8.02 22.47
C TYR A 393 0.89 -8.72 23.54
N PRO A 394 0.31 -9.55 24.43
CA PRO A 394 -1.09 -9.85 24.63
C PRO A 394 -1.61 -9.01 25.79
N ASN A 395 -2.18 -7.84 25.52
CA ASN A 395 -3.01 -7.26 26.57
C ASN A 395 -4.21 -8.22 26.79
N PRO A 396 -4.38 -8.75 28.03
CA PRO A 396 -5.34 -9.81 28.35
C PRO A 396 -6.80 -9.39 28.19
#